data_AF-A0A5E8HGK3-F1
#
_entry.id   AF-A0A5E8HGK3-F1
#
_cell.length_a   1.000
_cell.length_b   1.000
_cell.length_c   1.000
_cell.angle_alpha   90.00
_cell.angle_beta   90.00
_cell.angle_gamma   90.00
#
_symmetry.space_group_name_H-M   'P 1'
#
loop_
_entity.id
_entity.type
_entity.pdbx_description
1 polymer ?
#
loop_
_entity_poly.entity_id
_entity_poly.type
_entity_poly.pdbx_seq_one_letter_code
_entity_poly.pdbx_strand_id
1 'polypeptide(L)'
;MKKYLLFLLFCFPGYLFSQTEMPNTLDGFAEASWGMTFESIREKFLSMATNPDSKEKIEILNEKKDVSLLIRRNGILYLYRFYKTPELLKEVRPKREGQPETDPTIDGQTEFRENGILFSVGVTFNLVPSDKIKQKLESKYGKPRKESIGDDKVSGAAIWELVERRENPPRGGFAVVWREGYKKLPYTRRIDYFSANIREIIAKDYVDFFSVQETKTLRDLIP
;
A
#
# COMPACT_ATOMS: atom_id res chain seq x y z
N MET A 1 48.89 42.82 40.10
CA MET A 1 48.75 42.65 38.63
C MET A 1 48.32 41.21 38.34
N LYS A 2 47.31 41.07 37.47
CA LYS A 2 46.77 39.86 36.80
C LYS A 2 46.15 38.74 37.66
N LYS A 3 44.81 38.75 37.65
CA LYS A 3 43.89 37.67 38.03
C LYS A 3 43.99 36.52 37.03
N TYR A 4 44.09 35.27 37.50
CA TYR A 4 43.85 34.08 36.68
C TYR A 4 42.43 33.58 36.96
N LEU A 5 41.58 33.67 35.93
CA LEU A 5 40.22 33.15 35.90
C LEU A 5 40.31 31.70 35.41
N LEU A 6 40.07 30.74 36.29
CA LEU A 6 39.97 29.31 35.96
C LEU A 6 38.52 29.04 35.54
N PHE A 7 38.27 28.90 34.23
CA PHE A 7 36.95 28.52 33.71
C PHE A 7 36.91 27.00 33.52
N LEU A 8 36.10 26.33 34.35
CA LEU A 8 35.75 24.92 34.20
C LEU A 8 34.87 24.74 32.97
N LEU A 9 35.40 24.10 31.92
CA LEU A 9 34.64 23.64 30.77
C LEU A 9 33.99 22.29 31.12
N PHE A 10 32.69 22.33 31.42
CA PHE A 10 31.83 21.15 31.46
C PHE A 10 31.67 20.60 30.04
N CYS A 11 32.26 19.44 29.76
CA CYS A 11 31.90 18.62 28.61
C CYS A 11 30.52 17.99 28.86
N PHE A 12 29.46 18.62 28.36
CA PHE A 12 28.19 17.92 28.14
C PHE A 12 28.28 17.16 26.81
N PRO A 13 28.05 15.84 26.78
CA PRO A 13 27.95 15.10 25.53
C PRO A 13 26.69 15.58 24.81
N GLY A 14 26.89 16.25 23.68
CA GLY A 14 25.81 16.57 22.75
C GLY A 14 25.16 15.27 22.29
N TYR A 15 23.96 15.02 22.79
CA TYR A 15 23.03 14.09 22.17
C TYR A 15 22.72 14.62 20.77
N LEU A 16 23.44 14.12 19.77
CA LEU A 16 23.00 14.15 18.38
C LEU A 16 21.75 13.28 18.31
N PHE A 17 20.59 13.90 18.48
CA PHE A 17 19.35 13.34 17.96
C PHE A 17 19.54 13.21 16.45
N SER A 18 19.79 11.99 15.99
CA SER A 18 19.54 11.62 14.60
C SER A 18 18.05 11.85 14.37
N GLN A 19 17.70 12.97 13.74
CA GLN A 19 16.38 13.15 13.14
C GLN A 19 16.33 12.17 11.98
N THR A 20 15.82 10.97 12.24
CA THR A 20 15.43 10.06 11.16
C THR A 20 14.34 10.79 10.37
N GLU A 21 14.65 11.20 9.15
CA GLU A 21 13.65 11.76 8.23
C GLU A 21 12.46 10.80 8.18
N MET A 22 11.28 11.31 8.55
CA MET A 22 10.05 10.54 8.49
C MET A 22 9.79 10.23 7.02
N PRO A 23 9.63 8.95 6.61
CA PRO A 23 9.30 8.63 5.24
C PRO A 23 7.92 9.22 4.92
N ASN A 24 7.91 10.30 4.14
CA ASN A 24 6.69 10.99 3.73
C ASN A 24 5.94 10.26 2.60
N THR A 25 6.55 9.21 2.04
CA THR A 25 6.02 8.41 0.94
C THR A 25 5.78 6.96 1.37
N LEU A 26 4.75 6.35 0.80
CA LEU A 26 4.44 4.93 0.99
C LEU A 26 4.79 4.15 -0.28
N ASP A 27 6.07 3.82 -0.48
CA ASP A 27 6.57 3.13 -1.69
C ASP A 27 6.30 1.61 -1.73
N GLY A 28 5.64 1.10 -0.69
CA GLY A 28 5.30 -0.30 -0.54
C GLY A 28 4.61 -0.57 0.79
N PHE A 29 4.46 -1.85 1.11
CA PHE A 29 4.03 -2.31 2.41
C PHE A 29 5.03 -3.30 3.00
N ALA A 30 5.59 -2.94 4.16
CA ALA A 30 6.63 -3.70 4.84
C ALA A 30 7.79 -4.05 3.89
N GLU A 31 8.11 -5.32 3.68
CA GLU A 31 9.18 -5.76 2.79
C GLU A 31 8.77 -5.82 1.31
N ALA A 32 7.51 -5.52 0.96
CA ALA A 32 6.99 -5.60 -0.40
C ALA A 32 6.81 -4.22 -1.02
N SER A 33 7.55 -3.93 -2.09
CA SER A 33 7.35 -2.71 -2.89
C SER A 33 6.10 -2.82 -3.76
N TRP A 34 5.47 -1.68 -4.04
CA TRP A 34 4.42 -1.64 -5.05
C TRP A 34 4.96 -2.09 -6.41
N GLY A 35 4.12 -2.74 -7.21
CA GLY A 35 4.54 -3.26 -8.51
C GLY A 35 5.20 -4.64 -8.48
N MET A 36 5.61 -5.16 -7.32
CA MET A 36 6.16 -6.52 -7.23
C MET A 36 5.15 -7.57 -7.71
N THR A 37 5.64 -8.59 -8.41
CA THR A 37 4.80 -9.68 -8.94
C THR A 37 4.33 -10.62 -7.83
N PHE A 38 3.24 -11.35 -8.10
CA PHE A 38 2.76 -12.41 -7.22
C PHE A 38 3.86 -13.40 -6.83
N GLU A 39 4.60 -13.92 -7.82
CA GLU A 39 5.63 -14.93 -7.59
C GLU A 39 6.76 -14.39 -6.71
N SER A 40 7.22 -13.17 -6.95
CA SER A 40 8.28 -12.54 -6.14
C SER A 40 7.88 -12.37 -4.68
N ILE A 41 6.63 -11.96 -4.42
CA ILE A 41 6.10 -11.82 -3.05
C ILE A 41 5.94 -13.19 -2.40
N ARG A 42 5.41 -14.17 -3.14
CA ARG A 42 5.22 -15.54 -2.65
C ARG A 42 6.54 -16.17 -2.26
N GLU A 43 7.56 -16.09 -3.11
CA GLU A 43 8.91 -16.60 -2.84
C GLU A 43 9.53 -15.93 -1.62
N LYS A 44 9.38 -14.61 -1.47
CA LYS A 44 9.85 -13.88 -0.29
C LYS A 44 9.21 -14.42 0.99
N PHE A 45 7.88 -14.63 1.03
CA PHE A 45 7.23 -15.17 2.22
C PHE A 45 7.56 -16.64 2.49
N LEU A 46 7.72 -17.45 1.44
CA LEU A 46 8.19 -18.83 1.59
C LEU A 46 9.58 -18.86 2.23
N SER A 47 10.51 -18.05 1.72
CA SER A 47 11.86 -17.92 2.28
C SER A 47 11.82 -17.53 3.75
N MET A 48 11.02 -16.53 4.12
CA MET A 48 10.87 -16.08 5.51
C MET A 48 10.22 -17.15 6.41
N ALA A 49 9.23 -17.90 5.90
CA ALA A 49 8.56 -18.95 6.65
C ALA A 49 9.47 -20.18 6.88
N THR A 50 10.37 -20.46 5.94
CA THR A 50 11.32 -21.59 6.04
C THR A 50 12.59 -21.27 6.83
N ASN A 51 12.82 -20.00 7.19
CA ASN A 51 14.02 -19.60 7.91
C ASN A 51 13.91 -19.99 9.40
N PRO A 52 14.74 -20.93 9.89
CA PRO A 52 14.69 -21.39 11.29
C PRO A 52 15.08 -20.31 12.31
N ASP A 53 15.83 -19.28 11.88
CA ASP A 53 16.25 -18.16 12.73
C ASP A 53 15.20 -17.04 12.78
N SER A 54 14.11 -17.16 12.01
CA SER A 54 13.03 -16.18 12.00
C SER A 54 12.29 -16.17 13.34
N LYS A 55 12.28 -15.00 14.00
CA LYS A 55 11.44 -14.77 15.18
C LYS A 55 9.95 -14.67 14.85
N GLU A 56 9.60 -14.62 13.57
CA GLU A 56 8.24 -14.37 13.11
C GLU A 56 7.60 -15.64 12.60
N LYS A 57 6.37 -15.89 13.06
CA LYS A 57 5.56 -16.99 12.56
C LYS A 57 4.78 -16.52 11.33
N ILE A 58 5.14 -17.04 10.16
CA ILE A 58 4.48 -16.74 8.88
C ILE A 58 3.79 -18.00 8.36
N GLU A 59 2.51 -17.88 8.01
CA GLU A 59 1.69 -18.94 7.44
C GLU A 59 1.02 -18.41 6.17
N ILE A 60 1.15 -19.10 5.04
CA ILE A 60 0.36 -18.83 3.85
C ILE A 60 -0.98 -19.56 4.00
N LEU A 61 -2.09 -18.82 4.00
CA LEU A 61 -3.41 -19.39 4.26
C LEU A 61 -4.21 -19.65 2.98
N ASN A 62 -4.08 -18.76 1.99
CA ASN A 62 -4.78 -18.90 0.72
C ASN A 62 -4.01 -18.16 -0.38
N GLU A 63 -3.90 -18.78 -1.54
CA GLU A 63 -3.26 -18.19 -2.72
C GLU A 63 -4.17 -18.32 -3.95
N LYS A 64 -4.31 -17.21 -4.67
CA LYS A 64 -4.90 -17.16 -6.01
C LYS A 64 -3.92 -16.40 -6.88
N LYS A 65 -3.22 -17.13 -7.75
CA LYS A 65 -2.17 -16.58 -8.62
C LYS A 65 -2.66 -15.31 -9.33
N ASP A 66 -1.82 -14.27 -9.30
CA ASP A 66 -2.07 -12.95 -9.91
C ASP A 66 -3.33 -12.21 -9.44
N VAL A 67 -3.98 -12.68 -8.37
CA VAL A 67 -5.21 -12.08 -7.80
C VAL A 67 -5.02 -11.72 -6.34
N SER A 68 -4.64 -12.70 -5.50
CA SER A 68 -4.53 -12.47 -4.06
C SER A 68 -3.60 -13.46 -3.36
N LEU A 69 -2.91 -13.00 -2.33
CA LEU A 69 -2.15 -13.82 -1.39
C LEU A 69 -2.56 -13.43 0.04
N LEU A 70 -3.14 -14.38 0.78
CA LEU A 70 -3.50 -14.21 2.18
C LEU A 70 -2.47 -14.91 3.06
N ILE A 71 -1.82 -14.13 3.90
CA ILE A 71 -0.86 -14.64 4.89
C ILE A 71 -1.30 -14.28 6.31
N ARG A 72 -0.82 -15.06 7.27
CA ARG A 72 -0.85 -14.73 8.70
C ARG A 72 0.58 -14.54 9.17
N ARG A 73 0.89 -13.37 9.74
CA ARG A 73 2.18 -13.05 10.35
C ARG A 73 1.96 -12.60 11.78
N ASN A 74 2.48 -13.37 12.75
CA ASN A 74 2.34 -13.13 14.19
C ASN A 74 0.87 -12.92 14.64
N GLY A 75 -0.06 -13.70 14.09
CA GLY A 75 -1.50 -13.62 14.42
C GLY A 75 -2.29 -12.50 13.72
N ILE A 76 -1.62 -11.66 12.91
CA ILE A 76 -2.25 -10.64 12.08
C ILE A 76 -2.41 -11.19 10.66
N LEU A 77 -3.54 -10.92 10.03
CA LEU A 77 -3.83 -11.32 8.65
C LEU A 77 -3.46 -10.20 7.68
N TYR A 78 -2.79 -10.55 6.59
CA TYR A 78 -2.40 -9.64 5.52
C TYR A 78 -2.88 -10.21 4.19
N LEU A 79 -3.75 -9.46 3.52
CA LEU A 79 -4.27 -9.78 2.20
C LEU A 79 -3.60 -8.90 1.16
N TYR A 80 -2.61 -9.45 0.46
CA TYR A 80 -1.96 -8.85 -0.69
C TYR A 80 -2.87 -9.03 -1.90
N ARG A 81 -3.14 -7.95 -2.64
CA ARG A 81 -4.00 -7.94 -3.82
C ARG A 81 -3.18 -7.50 -5.03
N PHE A 82 -3.36 -8.25 -6.10
CA PHE A 82 -2.61 -8.08 -7.33
C PHE A 82 -3.55 -7.61 -8.44
N TYR A 83 -3.03 -6.74 -9.30
CA TYR A 83 -3.75 -6.23 -10.45
C TYR A 83 -3.09 -6.72 -11.73
N LYS A 84 -3.91 -7.16 -12.68
CA LYS A 84 -3.51 -7.43 -14.07
C LYS A 84 -4.53 -6.80 -15.01
N THR A 85 -4.11 -6.49 -16.22
CA THR A 85 -4.99 -5.87 -17.21
C THR A 85 -6.15 -6.82 -17.54
N PRO A 86 -7.41 -6.33 -17.63
CA PRO A 86 -8.54 -7.15 -18.04
C PRO A 86 -8.32 -7.77 -19.43
N GLU A 87 -8.64 -9.06 -19.59
CA GLU A 87 -8.39 -9.81 -20.86
C GLU A 87 -9.05 -9.15 -22.08
N LEU A 88 -10.21 -8.50 -21.90
CA LEU A 88 -10.91 -7.79 -22.97
C LEU A 88 -10.10 -6.66 -23.59
N LEU A 89 -9.12 -6.10 -22.86
CA LEU A 89 -8.25 -5.05 -23.37
C LEU A 89 -7.09 -5.56 -24.22
N LYS A 90 -6.85 -6.87 -24.26
CA LYS A 90 -5.74 -7.48 -25.00
C LYS A 90 -5.76 -7.15 -26.50
N GLU A 91 -6.96 -7.09 -27.08
CA GLU A 91 -7.18 -6.78 -28.50
C GLU A 91 -6.86 -5.31 -28.83
N VAL A 92 -7.14 -4.40 -27.91
CA VAL A 92 -6.98 -2.94 -28.12
C VAL A 92 -5.65 -2.40 -27.62
N ARG A 93 -4.95 -3.16 -26.78
CA ARG A 93 -3.66 -2.80 -26.18
C ARG A 93 -2.66 -3.95 -26.36
N PRO A 94 -2.33 -4.32 -27.61
CA PRO A 94 -1.46 -5.46 -27.86
C PRO A 94 -0.10 -5.26 -27.18
N LYS A 95 0.34 -6.29 -26.46
CA LYS A 95 1.70 -6.37 -25.92
C LYS A 95 2.67 -6.53 -27.10
N ARG A 96 3.82 -5.85 -27.06
CA ARG A 96 4.89 -6.05 -28.04
C ARG A 96 5.50 -7.43 -27.82
N GLU A 97 5.38 -8.31 -28.82
CA GLU A 97 5.91 -9.67 -28.73
C GLU A 97 7.42 -9.68 -28.42
N GLY A 98 7.83 -10.54 -27.50
CA GLY A 98 9.23 -10.70 -27.12
C GLY A 98 9.80 -9.63 -26.17
N GLN A 99 9.02 -8.65 -25.73
CA GLN A 99 9.46 -7.69 -24.71
C GLN A 99 9.00 -8.10 -23.30
N PRO A 100 9.88 -7.97 -22.27
CA PRO A 100 9.49 -8.19 -20.89
C PRO A 100 8.42 -7.18 -20.48
N GLU A 101 7.59 -7.55 -19.50
CA GLU A 101 6.64 -6.59 -18.94
C GLU A 101 7.39 -5.39 -18.38
N THR A 102 6.94 -4.23 -18.78
CA THR A 102 7.50 -2.96 -18.38
C THR A 102 7.08 -2.60 -16.94
N ASP A 103 7.93 -1.79 -16.30
CA ASP A 103 7.74 -1.37 -14.91
C ASP A 103 6.42 -0.57 -14.78
N PRO A 104 5.50 -0.99 -13.91
CA PRO A 104 4.20 -0.33 -13.74
C PRO A 104 4.28 1.07 -13.15
N THR A 105 5.47 1.54 -12.79
CA THR A 105 5.70 2.90 -12.31
C THR A 105 6.08 3.87 -13.43
N ILE A 106 6.13 3.43 -14.69
CA ILE A 106 6.44 4.28 -15.85
C ILE A 106 5.15 4.87 -16.44
N ASP A 107 5.08 6.20 -16.53
CA ASP A 107 3.93 6.93 -17.08
C ASP A 107 3.71 6.62 -18.59
N GLY A 108 2.44 6.65 -19.02
CA GLY A 108 2.04 6.44 -20.41
C GLY A 108 1.96 4.98 -20.88
N GLN A 109 2.30 4.00 -20.04
CA GLN A 109 2.19 2.60 -20.41
C GLN A 109 0.75 2.11 -20.41
N THR A 110 0.31 1.62 -21.56
CA THR A 110 -1.02 1.03 -21.75
C THR A 110 -0.95 -0.43 -22.20
N GLU A 111 0.24 -0.99 -22.29
CA GLU A 111 0.47 -2.36 -22.79
C GLU A 111 -0.28 -3.38 -21.91
N PHE A 112 -0.83 -4.41 -22.55
CA PHE A 112 -1.50 -5.49 -21.85
C PHE A 112 -0.53 -6.21 -20.91
N ARG A 113 -0.87 -6.24 -19.61
CA ARG A 113 -0.11 -6.95 -18.58
C ARG A 113 -0.75 -8.30 -18.28
N GLU A 114 0.04 -9.36 -18.42
CA GLU A 114 -0.36 -10.73 -18.16
C GLU A 114 -0.23 -11.10 -16.68
N ASN A 115 0.86 -10.65 -16.04
CA ASN A 115 1.15 -10.97 -14.65
C ASN A 115 0.54 -9.94 -13.68
N GLY A 116 0.17 -10.42 -12.50
CA GLY A 116 -0.38 -9.60 -11.44
C GLY A 116 0.69 -8.85 -10.67
N ILE A 117 0.50 -7.55 -10.48
CA ILE A 117 1.38 -6.67 -9.70
C ILE A 117 0.72 -6.19 -8.41
N LEU A 118 1.49 -6.12 -7.33
CA LEU A 118 0.98 -5.68 -6.03
C LEU A 118 0.54 -4.22 -6.10
N PHE A 119 -0.71 -3.96 -5.72
CA PHE A 119 -1.25 -2.60 -5.64
C PHE A 119 -1.95 -2.29 -4.30
N SER A 120 -2.30 -3.31 -3.51
CA SER A 120 -2.97 -3.11 -2.23
C SER A 120 -2.63 -4.20 -1.23
N VAL A 121 -2.55 -3.82 0.05
CA VAL A 121 -2.46 -4.74 1.18
C VAL A 121 -3.52 -4.39 2.22
N GLY A 122 -4.40 -5.34 2.52
CA GLY A 122 -5.34 -5.25 3.64
C GLY A 122 -4.78 -5.92 4.89
N VAL A 123 -4.60 -5.18 5.96
CA VAL A 123 -4.16 -5.68 7.27
C VAL A 123 -5.39 -5.85 8.17
N THR A 124 -5.64 -7.06 8.64
CA THR A 124 -6.74 -7.38 9.56
C THR A 124 -6.19 -7.96 10.86
N PHE A 125 -6.63 -7.41 11.99
CA PHE A 125 -6.19 -7.78 13.33
C PHE A 125 -7.38 -7.77 14.30
N ASN A 126 -7.14 -8.12 15.57
CA ASN A 126 -8.16 -8.07 16.61
C ASN A 126 -8.69 -6.64 16.78
N LEU A 127 -9.89 -6.51 17.35
CA LEU A 127 -10.51 -5.21 17.56
C LEU A 127 -9.69 -4.37 18.56
N VAL A 128 -9.18 -3.22 18.15
CA VAL A 128 -8.36 -2.30 18.95
C VAL A 128 -9.04 -0.93 19.01
N PRO A 129 -8.99 -0.20 20.15
CA PRO A 129 -9.50 1.17 20.20
C PRO A 129 -8.89 2.05 19.10
N SER A 130 -9.73 2.75 18.34
CA SER A 130 -9.28 3.49 17.15
C SER A 130 -8.23 4.55 17.47
N ASP A 131 -8.32 5.19 18.64
CA ASP A 131 -7.36 6.21 19.06
C ASP A 131 -5.93 5.67 19.18
N LYS A 132 -5.75 4.42 19.61
CA LYS A 132 -4.42 3.80 19.70
C LYS A 132 -3.81 3.59 18.31
N ILE A 133 -4.62 3.16 17.35
CA ILE A 133 -4.19 2.97 15.96
C ILE A 133 -3.90 4.32 15.32
N LYS A 134 -4.78 5.30 15.52
CA LYS A 134 -4.62 6.67 15.02
C LYS A 134 -3.33 7.30 15.54
N GLN A 135 -3.09 7.29 16.85
CA GLN A 135 -1.86 7.82 17.44
C GLN A 135 -0.61 7.16 16.85
N LYS A 136 -0.63 5.83 16.66
CA LYS A 136 0.52 5.12 16.06
C LYS A 136 0.79 5.56 14.61
N LEU A 137 -0.27 5.76 13.82
CA LEU A 137 -0.14 6.23 12.44
C LEU A 137 0.23 7.72 12.39
N GLU A 138 -0.30 8.54 13.30
CA GLU A 138 0.06 9.96 13.41
C GLU A 138 1.52 10.16 13.78
N SER A 139 2.04 9.36 14.71
CA SER A 139 3.46 9.35 15.04
C SER A 139 4.35 8.89 13.90
N LYS A 140 3.83 8.06 12.97
CA LYS A 140 4.60 7.52 11.85
C LYS A 140 4.52 8.39 10.59
N TYR A 141 3.36 8.97 10.31
CA TYR A 141 3.03 9.57 9.03
C TYR A 141 2.43 10.98 9.14
N GLY A 142 2.32 11.53 10.35
CA GLY A 142 1.64 12.81 10.59
C GLY A 142 0.11 12.70 10.60
N LYS A 143 -0.58 13.84 10.64
CA LYS A 143 -2.05 13.87 10.75
C LYS A 143 -2.74 13.28 9.50
N PRO A 144 -3.91 12.64 9.65
CA PRO A 144 -4.69 12.18 8.50
C PRO A 144 -5.07 13.37 7.61
N ARG A 145 -5.08 13.14 6.30
CA ARG A 145 -5.47 14.13 5.29
C ARG A 145 -6.97 14.35 5.27
N LYS A 146 -7.74 13.27 5.41
CA LYS A 146 -9.20 13.28 5.40
C LYS A 146 -9.72 12.32 6.45
N GLU A 147 -10.78 12.72 7.14
CA GLU A 147 -11.53 11.86 8.03
C GLU A 147 -13.01 11.91 7.63
N SER A 148 -13.67 10.76 7.69
CA SER A 148 -15.10 10.63 7.52
C SER A 148 -15.67 9.96 8.75
N ILE A 149 -16.76 10.51 9.28
CA ILE A 149 -17.48 9.98 10.43
C ILE A 149 -18.87 9.61 9.92
N GLY A 150 -19.28 8.36 10.14
CA GLY A 150 -20.62 7.90 9.82
C GLY A 150 -21.69 8.53 10.72
N ASP A 151 -22.95 8.40 10.33
CA ASP A 151 -24.10 8.98 11.03
C ASP A 151 -24.23 8.52 12.49
N ASP A 152 -23.75 7.30 12.77
CA ASP A 152 -23.68 6.72 14.11
C ASP A 152 -22.59 7.36 15.01
N LYS A 153 -21.83 8.33 14.47
CA LYS A 153 -20.72 9.05 15.08
C LYS A 153 -19.53 8.19 15.52
N VAL A 154 -19.60 6.87 15.37
CA VAL A 154 -18.61 5.90 15.86
C VAL A 154 -17.96 5.09 14.74
N SER A 155 -18.61 4.96 13.58
CA SER A 155 -18.05 4.34 12.38
C SER A 155 -17.46 5.41 11.46
N GLY A 156 -16.68 5.00 10.47
CA GLY A 156 -16.04 5.93 9.53
C GLY A 156 -14.71 5.45 8.98
N ALA A 157 -13.91 6.39 8.49
CA ALA A 157 -12.56 6.11 8.01
C ALA A 157 -11.65 7.34 8.14
N ALA A 158 -10.37 7.09 8.42
CA ALA A 158 -9.32 8.11 8.35
C ALA A 158 -8.31 7.74 7.26
N ILE A 159 -7.91 8.73 6.46
CA ILE A 159 -7.10 8.54 5.26
C ILE A 159 -5.82 9.35 5.39
N TRP A 160 -4.69 8.68 5.23
CA TRP A 160 -3.38 9.27 5.02
C TRP A 160 -3.06 9.24 3.54
N GLU A 161 -2.62 10.38 3.04
CA GLU A 161 -2.18 10.54 1.66
C GLU A 161 -0.65 10.74 1.69
N LEU A 162 0.07 9.65 1.46
CA LEU A 162 1.53 9.56 1.54
C LEU A 162 2.09 9.49 0.11
N VAL A 163 1.69 10.49 -0.68
CA VAL A 163 1.90 10.57 -2.12
C VAL A 163 2.76 11.78 -2.45
N GLU A 164 3.82 11.56 -3.20
CA GLU A 164 4.66 12.60 -3.79
C GLU A 164 3.99 13.10 -5.08
N ARG A 165 3.04 14.03 -4.96
CA ARG A 165 2.25 14.54 -6.11
C ARG A 165 3.06 15.33 -7.15
N ARG A 166 4.31 15.69 -6.84
CA ARG A 166 5.19 16.43 -7.75
C ARG A 166 5.85 15.51 -8.79
N GLU A 167 5.89 14.22 -8.51
CA GLU A 167 6.39 13.22 -9.46
C GLU A 167 5.30 12.82 -10.44
N ASN A 168 5.69 12.60 -11.69
CA ASN A 168 4.81 12.07 -12.73
C ASN A 168 5.43 10.76 -13.28
N PRO A 169 4.84 9.59 -12.99
CA PRO A 169 3.57 9.39 -12.28
C PRO A 169 3.72 9.57 -10.76
N PRO A 170 2.62 9.83 -10.03
CA PRO A 170 2.67 10.05 -8.58
C PRO A 170 3.13 8.78 -7.84
N ARG A 171 4.20 8.91 -7.06
CA ARG A 171 4.75 7.81 -6.24
C ARG A 171 4.26 7.88 -4.80
N GLY A 172 4.33 6.73 -4.12
CA GLY A 172 3.79 6.56 -2.79
C GLY A 172 2.41 5.91 -2.78
N GLY A 173 1.58 6.26 -1.80
CA GLY A 173 0.32 5.56 -1.61
C GLY A 173 -0.60 6.15 -0.55
N PHE A 174 -1.69 5.42 -0.29
CA PHE A 174 -2.70 5.79 0.68
C PHE A 174 -2.78 4.75 1.79
N ALA A 175 -2.99 5.20 3.03
CA ALA A 175 -3.38 4.31 4.13
C ALA A 175 -4.78 4.70 4.60
N VAL A 176 -5.68 3.73 4.63
CA VAL A 176 -7.07 3.90 5.04
C VAL A 176 -7.32 3.08 6.30
N VAL A 177 -7.64 3.76 7.38
CA VAL A 177 -8.00 3.14 8.66
C VAL A 177 -9.50 3.11 8.77
N TRP A 178 -10.08 1.90 8.87
CA TRP A 178 -11.51 1.74 9.04
C TRP A 178 -11.88 1.83 10.51
N ARG A 179 -12.91 2.63 10.79
CA ARG A 179 -13.48 2.81 12.12
C ARG A 179 -14.85 2.13 12.16
N GLU A 180 -15.04 1.30 13.17
CA GLU A 180 -16.24 0.51 13.41
C GLU A 180 -16.74 0.77 14.82
N GLY A 181 -18.04 0.96 14.99
CA GLY A 181 -18.67 1.09 16.29
C GLY A 181 -18.78 -0.25 17.02
N TYR A 182 -18.28 -0.33 18.25
CA TYR A 182 -18.57 -1.44 19.17
C TYR A 182 -18.92 -0.90 20.55
N LYS A 183 -20.09 -1.28 21.08
CA LYS A 183 -20.62 -0.77 22.35
C LYS A 183 -20.59 0.77 22.46
N LYS A 184 -20.95 1.47 21.37
CA LYS A 184 -20.94 2.95 21.24
C LYS A 184 -19.56 3.59 21.37
N LEU A 185 -18.48 2.82 21.22
CA LEU A 185 -17.11 3.32 21.20
C LEU A 185 -16.46 3.00 19.84
N PRO A 186 -15.52 3.83 19.36
CA PRO A 186 -14.85 3.61 18.09
C PRO A 186 -13.70 2.60 18.22
N TYR A 187 -13.73 1.58 17.36
CA TYR A 187 -12.67 0.58 17.25
C TYR A 187 -12.22 0.39 15.80
N THR A 188 -11.06 -0.24 15.64
CA THR A 188 -10.46 -0.56 14.36
C THR A 188 -9.95 -2.00 14.39
N ARG A 189 -10.20 -2.72 13.31
CA ARG A 189 -9.62 -4.05 13.06
C ARG A 189 -9.01 -4.20 11.67
N ARG A 190 -9.13 -3.17 10.82
CA ARG A 190 -8.72 -3.19 9.42
C ARG A 190 -8.04 -1.89 9.01
N ILE A 191 -6.90 -2.02 8.35
CA ILE A 191 -6.20 -0.94 7.66
C ILE A 191 -5.92 -1.42 6.24
N ASP A 192 -6.26 -0.65 5.22
CA ASP A 192 -5.85 -0.93 3.84
C ASP A 192 -4.80 0.07 3.37
N TYR A 193 -3.78 -0.45 2.70
CA TYR A 193 -2.74 0.31 2.02
C TYR A 193 -2.93 0.16 0.52
N PHE A 194 -2.68 1.23 -0.23
CA PHE A 194 -2.87 1.28 -1.68
C PHE A 194 -1.73 2.05 -2.36
N SER A 195 -1.34 1.60 -3.56
CA SER A 195 -0.42 2.32 -4.42
C SER A 195 -1.11 3.49 -5.14
N ALA A 196 -0.46 4.65 -5.23
CA ALA A 196 -1.01 5.82 -5.92
C ALA A 196 -0.94 5.69 -7.45
N ASN A 197 0.21 5.28 -7.99
CA ASN A 197 0.45 5.07 -9.42
C ASN A 197 -0.43 3.96 -10.01
N ILE A 198 -0.46 2.76 -9.40
CA ILE A 198 -1.22 1.62 -9.96
C ILE A 198 -2.72 1.90 -9.89
N ARG A 199 -3.20 2.68 -8.92
CA ARG A 199 -4.59 3.16 -8.89
C ARG A 199 -4.94 3.94 -10.16
N GLU A 200 -4.04 4.76 -10.68
CA GLU A 200 -4.27 5.55 -11.90
C GLU A 200 -4.28 4.67 -13.14
N ILE A 201 -3.40 3.67 -13.20
CA ILE A 201 -3.42 2.64 -14.25
C ILE A 201 -4.76 1.89 -14.23
N ILE A 202 -5.19 1.41 -13.06
CA ILE A 202 -6.47 0.71 -12.90
C ILE A 202 -7.63 1.59 -13.35
N ALA A 203 -7.63 2.88 -12.99
CA ALA A 203 -8.68 3.82 -13.38
C ALA A 203 -8.74 4.02 -14.91
N LYS A 204 -7.58 4.14 -15.56
CA LYS A 204 -7.50 4.24 -17.03
C LYS A 204 -8.00 2.97 -17.71
N ASP A 205 -7.57 1.81 -17.23
CA ASP A 205 -7.99 0.52 -17.78
C ASP A 205 -9.49 0.29 -17.60
N TYR A 206 -10.07 0.75 -16.50
CA TYR A 206 -11.51 0.71 -16.28
C TYR A 206 -12.25 1.52 -17.36
N VAL A 207 -11.84 2.75 -17.65
CA VAL A 207 -12.48 3.59 -18.69
C VAL A 207 -12.42 2.91 -20.07
N ASP A 208 -11.26 2.37 -20.44
CA ASP A 208 -11.10 1.68 -21.72
C ASP A 208 -11.93 0.39 -21.78
N PHE A 209 -12.03 -0.34 -20.66
CA PHE A 209 -12.81 -1.57 -20.58
C PHE A 209 -14.29 -1.32 -20.89
N PHE A 210 -14.89 -0.29 -20.28
CA PHE A 210 -16.29 0.09 -20.58
C PHE A 210 -16.46 0.48 -22.05
N SER A 211 -15.51 1.25 -22.59
CA SER A 211 -15.57 1.70 -23.99
C SER A 211 -15.52 0.52 -24.97
N VAL A 212 -14.66 -0.48 -24.72
CA VAL A 212 -14.58 -1.71 -25.52
C VAL A 212 -15.85 -2.53 -25.39
N GLN A 213 -16.36 -2.69 -24.18
CA GLN A 213 -17.57 -3.46 -23.92
C GLN A 213 -18.80 -2.82 -24.59
N GLU A 214 -18.92 -1.49 -24.53
CA GLU A 214 -19.96 -0.74 -25.22
C GLU A 214 -19.84 -0.90 -26.74
N THR A 215 -18.65 -0.74 -27.30
CA THR A 215 -18.40 -0.92 -28.74
C THR A 215 -18.75 -2.33 -29.21
N LYS A 216 -18.38 -3.37 -28.44
CA LYS A 216 -18.74 -4.76 -28.73
C LYS A 216 -20.26 -4.94 -28.71
N THR A 217 -20.92 -4.42 -27.68
CA THR A 217 -22.39 -4.47 -27.54
C THR A 217 -23.09 -3.77 -28.71
N LEU A 218 -22.64 -2.58 -29.11
CA LEU A 218 -23.20 -1.85 -30.24
C LEU A 218 -23.00 -2.59 -31.58
N ARG A 219 -21.85 -3.23 -31.77
CA ARG A 219 -21.59 -4.07 -32.95
C ARG A 219 -22.54 -5.27 -33.00
N ASP A 220 -22.75 -5.93 -31.87
CA ASP A 220 -23.62 -7.10 -31.78
C ASP A 220 -25.12 -6.75 -32.00
N LEU A 221 -25.49 -5.48 -31.83
CA LEU A 221 -26.85 -4.96 -32.05
C LEU A 221 -27.13 -4.56 -33.51
N ILE A 222 -26.10 -4.41 -34.36
CA ILE A 222 -26.27 -4.14 -35.79
C ILE A 222 -26.27 -5.50 -36.52
N PRO A 223 -27.43 -5.96 -37.04
CA PRO A 223 -27.55 -7.26 -37.71
C PRO A 223 -26.78 -7.33 -39.04
#